data_AF-A0AAE0VK36-F1
#
_entry.id   AF-A0AAE0VK36-F1
#
_cell.length_a   1.000
_cell.length_b   1.000
_cell.length_c   1.000
_cell.angle_alpha   90.00
_cell.angle_beta   90.00
_cell.angle_gamma   90.00
#
_symmetry.space_group_name_H-M   'P 1'
#
loop_
_entity.id
_entity.type
_entity.pdbx_description
1 polymer ?
#
loop_
_entity_poly.entity_id
_entity_poly.type
_entity_poly.pdbx_seq_one_letter_code
_entity_poly.pdbx_strand_id
1 'polypeptide(L)'
;MTMLQSAIKFCLFLLLLLPITASGAKFGRHARCPKVKPYHTKYLILRPCIHMCDSDEDCDEFQMCCLNWCRGTTCLGHNGFCPLPAGGSCERKCSKDLECGKHSKCCFNGCGYECTKASNTQCPDGSSPVQCLINPCVVTDCPAFPNATCLANYCGGCNADFFVNGQKVECSMET
;
A
#
# COMPACT_ATOMS: atom_id res chain seq x y z
N MET A 1 -46.62 -6.68 -49.87
CA MET A 1 -45.42 -7.30 -49.25
C MET A 1 -44.19 -6.37 -49.22
N THR A 2 -44.34 -5.04 -49.33
CA THR A 2 -43.18 -4.11 -49.48
C THR A 2 -42.99 -3.13 -48.32
N MET A 3 -44.00 -2.92 -47.46
CA MET A 3 -43.88 -1.99 -46.32
C MET A 3 -43.26 -2.63 -45.07
N LEU A 4 -43.38 -3.96 -44.90
CA LEU A 4 -42.86 -4.67 -43.73
C LEU A 4 -41.33 -4.88 -43.77
N GLN A 5 -40.74 -4.99 -44.97
CA GLN A 5 -39.29 -5.15 -45.12
C GLN A 5 -38.50 -3.85 -44.90
N SER A 6 -39.10 -2.68 -45.18
CA SER A 6 -38.44 -1.38 -44.95
C SER A 6 -38.36 -1.03 -43.47
N ALA A 7 -39.40 -1.35 -42.68
CA ALA A 7 -39.40 -1.10 -41.24
C ALA A 7 -38.33 -1.92 -40.50
N ILE A 8 -38.12 -3.18 -40.91
CA ILE A 8 -37.13 -4.09 -40.31
C ILE A 8 -35.69 -3.61 -40.60
N LYS A 9 -35.42 -3.16 -41.84
CA LYS A 9 -34.11 -2.58 -42.20
C LYS A 9 -33.80 -1.29 -41.45
N PHE A 10 -34.81 -0.42 -41.24
CA PHE A 10 -34.63 0.83 -40.49
C PHE A 10 -34.32 0.57 -39.01
N CYS A 11 -35.01 -0.41 -38.39
CA CYS A 11 -34.77 -0.81 -37.00
C CYS A 11 -33.37 -1.42 -36.79
N LEU A 12 -32.91 -2.26 -37.73
CA LEU A 12 -31.55 -2.82 -37.69
C LEU A 12 -30.46 -1.75 -37.88
N PHE A 13 -30.72 -0.71 -38.69
CA PHE A 13 -29.77 0.39 -38.89
C PHE A 13 -29.69 1.32 -37.67
N LEU A 14 -30.80 1.53 -36.95
CA LEU A 14 -30.84 2.30 -35.70
C LEU A 14 -30.10 1.61 -34.53
N LEU A 15 -30.10 0.27 -34.48
CA LEU A 15 -29.33 -0.49 -33.48
C LEU A 15 -27.80 -0.45 -33.72
N LEU A 16 -27.36 -0.19 -34.95
CA LEU A 16 -25.93 -0.08 -35.31
C LEU A 16 -25.35 1.32 -35.11
N LEU A 17 -26.20 2.34 -34.91
CA LEU A 17 -25.79 3.73 -34.67
C LEU A 17 -25.82 4.14 -33.19
N LEU A 18 -26.23 3.23 -32.29
CA LEU A 18 -25.99 3.44 -30.87
C LEU A 18 -24.48 3.33 -30.66
N PRO A 19 -23.78 4.41 -30.29
CA PRO A 19 -22.40 4.28 -29.89
C PRO A 19 -22.40 3.33 -28.70
N ILE A 20 -21.80 2.15 -28.88
CA ILE A 20 -21.39 1.32 -27.75
C ILE A 20 -20.31 2.16 -27.08
N THR A 21 -20.73 3.09 -26.21
CA THR A 21 -19.86 3.60 -25.17
C THR A 21 -19.64 2.38 -24.30
N ALA A 22 -18.64 1.59 -24.69
CA ALA A 22 -17.90 0.80 -23.75
C ALA A 22 -17.29 1.82 -22.79
N SER A 23 -18.09 2.24 -21.82
CA SER A 23 -17.61 2.71 -20.55
C SER A 23 -16.78 1.56 -20.04
N GLY A 24 -15.51 1.54 -20.45
CA GLY A 24 -14.51 0.70 -19.86
C GLY A 24 -14.50 1.14 -18.42
N ALA A 25 -15.29 0.45 -17.59
CA ALA A 25 -15.10 0.44 -16.17
C ALA A 25 -13.65 0.01 -16.02
N LYS A 26 -12.76 0.99 -15.85
CA LYS A 26 -11.39 0.74 -15.45
C LYS A 26 -11.57 -0.01 -14.14
N PHE A 27 -11.44 -1.32 -14.20
CA PHE A 27 -11.45 -2.19 -13.04
C PHE A 27 -10.12 -1.92 -12.32
N GLY A 28 -10.04 -0.76 -11.68
CA GLY A 28 -9.01 -0.41 -10.75
C GLY A 28 -9.13 -1.40 -9.61
N ARG A 29 -8.10 -2.23 -9.44
CA ARG A 29 -8.01 -3.11 -8.28
C ARG A 29 -8.11 -2.21 -7.04
N HIS A 30 -9.24 -2.27 -6.34
CA HIS A 30 -9.55 -1.49 -5.14
C HIS A 30 -8.37 -1.59 -4.16
N ALA A 31 -7.56 -0.54 -4.08
CA ALA A 31 -6.65 -0.39 -2.96
C ALA A 31 -7.51 -0.12 -1.71
N ARG A 32 -7.14 -0.73 -0.58
CA ARG A 32 -7.91 -0.62 0.67
C ARG A 32 -7.29 0.46 1.55
N CYS A 33 -8.14 1.26 2.18
CA CYS A 33 -7.71 2.23 3.17
C CYS A 33 -6.87 1.58 4.28
N PRO A 34 -5.86 2.29 4.81
CA PRO A 34 -5.09 1.81 5.94
C PRO A 34 -6.01 1.58 7.15
N LYS A 35 -5.79 0.50 7.88
CA LYS A 35 -6.47 0.26 9.14
C LYS A 35 -5.96 1.26 10.18
N VAL A 36 -6.78 2.22 10.57
CA VAL A 36 -6.48 3.13 11.68
C VAL A 36 -6.75 2.42 13.00
N LYS A 37 -5.73 2.33 13.88
CA LYS A 37 -5.95 1.88 15.26
C LYS A 37 -6.61 3.03 16.04
N PRO A 38 -7.66 2.80 16.84
CA PRO A 38 -8.22 3.83 17.68
C PRO A 38 -7.17 4.25 18.71
N TYR A 39 -6.73 5.51 18.67
CA TYR A 39 -5.87 6.04 19.72
C TYR A 39 -6.70 6.18 21.00
N HIS A 40 -6.20 5.60 22.09
CA HIS A 40 -6.87 5.59 23.38
C HIS A 40 -6.97 7.04 23.92
N THR A 41 -8.21 7.51 23.93
CA THR A 41 -8.89 8.58 24.69
C THR A 41 -8.13 9.19 25.89
N LYS A 42 -7.01 9.90 25.70
CA LYS A 42 -6.45 10.77 26.78
C LYS A 42 -6.33 12.25 26.42
N TYR A 43 -6.51 12.62 25.15
CA TYR A 43 -6.36 14.01 24.68
C TYR A 43 -7.42 14.44 23.65
N LEU A 44 -8.66 13.95 23.75
CA LEU A 44 -9.79 14.48 22.98
C LEU A 44 -10.29 15.77 23.62
N ILE A 45 -9.56 16.86 23.42
CA ILE A 45 -10.04 18.19 23.76
C ILE A 45 -9.81 19.10 22.53
N LEU A 46 -10.91 19.37 21.81
CA LEU A 46 -11.17 20.58 21.00
C LEU A 46 -10.60 20.77 19.58
N ARG A 47 -10.03 19.77 18.88
CA ARG A 47 -9.81 19.92 17.42
C ARG A 47 -11.00 19.38 16.62
N PRO A 48 -11.64 20.19 15.75
CA PRO A 48 -12.62 19.67 14.79
C PRO A 48 -11.96 18.59 13.94
N CYS A 49 -12.63 17.44 13.79
CA CYS A 49 -12.19 16.41 12.87
C CYS A 49 -12.27 16.97 11.45
N ILE A 50 -11.16 16.93 10.71
CA ILE A 50 -11.12 17.46 9.35
C ILE A 50 -11.66 16.38 8.40
N HIS A 51 -12.65 16.74 7.60
CA HIS A 51 -13.23 15.93 6.52
C HIS A 51 -12.90 16.60 5.18
N MET A 52 -12.01 16.00 4.39
CA MET A 52 -11.52 16.59 3.13
C MET A 52 -12.12 15.94 1.87
N CYS A 53 -12.85 14.84 2.03
CA CYS A 53 -13.48 14.09 0.95
C CYS A 53 -14.65 13.28 1.52
N ASP A 54 -15.64 12.96 0.71
CA ASP A 54 -16.74 12.07 1.04
C ASP A 54 -16.67 10.76 0.24
N SER A 55 -16.03 10.81 -0.93
CA SER A 55 -15.84 9.70 -1.85
C SER A 55 -14.48 9.76 -2.55
N ASP A 56 -14.07 8.66 -3.17
CA ASP A 56 -12.82 8.61 -3.95
C ASP A 56 -12.81 9.60 -5.12
N GLU A 57 -13.98 10.02 -5.60
CA GLU A 57 -14.15 10.96 -6.71
C GLU A 57 -13.79 12.40 -6.33
N ASP A 58 -13.82 12.72 -5.04
CA ASP A 58 -13.45 14.04 -4.52
C ASP A 58 -11.92 14.25 -4.51
N CYS A 59 -11.18 13.17 -4.73
CA CYS A 59 -9.74 13.15 -4.65
C CYS A 59 -9.11 13.18 -6.05
N ASP A 60 -7.85 13.64 -6.13
CA ASP A 60 -7.13 13.67 -7.39
C ASP A 60 -6.99 12.27 -7.99
N GLU A 61 -6.72 12.20 -9.30
CA GLU A 61 -6.54 10.93 -10.01
C GLU A 61 -5.56 10.02 -9.22
N PHE A 62 -6.00 8.80 -8.91
CA PHE A 62 -5.25 7.77 -8.14
C PHE A 62 -5.18 7.96 -6.61
N GLN A 63 -5.99 8.87 -6.05
CA GLN A 63 -6.24 8.96 -4.63
C GLN A 63 -7.55 8.23 -4.24
N MET A 64 -7.74 8.01 -2.94
CA MET A 64 -8.99 7.49 -2.38
C MET A 64 -9.29 8.18 -1.06
N CYS A 65 -10.57 8.25 -0.73
CA CYS A 65 -11.04 8.87 0.48
C CYS A 65 -10.98 7.88 1.64
N CYS A 66 -10.09 8.14 2.61
CA CYS A 66 -9.88 7.24 3.73
C CYS A 66 -10.13 7.89 5.09
N LEU A 67 -10.58 7.06 6.04
CA LEU A 67 -10.73 7.47 7.43
C LEU A 67 -9.36 7.76 8.06
N ASN A 68 -9.28 8.90 8.73
CA ASN A 68 -8.13 9.28 9.54
C ASN A 68 -8.36 8.92 11.02
N TRP A 69 -7.35 9.19 11.84
CA TRP A 69 -7.32 8.86 13.27
C TRP A 69 -8.37 9.58 14.13
N CYS A 70 -8.97 10.68 13.63
CA CYS A 70 -10.03 11.41 14.32
C CYS A 70 -11.43 11.06 13.80
N ARG A 71 -11.57 9.98 13.01
CA ARG A 71 -12.83 9.61 12.34
C ARG A 71 -13.29 10.62 11.27
N GLY A 72 -12.40 11.54 10.88
CA GLY A 72 -12.53 12.38 9.69
C GLY A 72 -12.06 11.64 8.44
N THR A 73 -12.07 12.33 7.29
CA THR A 73 -11.73 11.77 5.98
C THR A 73 -10.61 12.57 5.31
N THR A 74 -9.73 11.89 4.57
CA THR A 74 -8.64 12.52 3.84
C THR A 74 -8.31 11.75 2.56
N CYS A 75 -7.98 12.48 1.50
CA CYS A 75 -7.48 11.90 0.26
C CYS A 75 -6.05 11.40 0.45
N LEU A 76 -5.85 10.09 0.27
CA LEU A 76 -4.54 9.45 0.33
C LEU A 76 -4.05 9.12 -1.09
N GLY A 77 -2.88 9.64 -1.46
CA GLY A 77 -2.22 9.37 -2.74
C GLY A 77 -1.03 8.41 -2.64
N HIS A 78 -0.64 7.84 -3.78
CA HIS A 78 0.39 6.81 -3.98
C HIS A 78 -0.02 5.47 -3.35
N ASN A 79 -1.00 4.83 -4.00
CA ASN A 79 -1.57 3.53 -3.69
C ASN A 79 -0.52 2.41 -3.55
N GLY A 80 -0.51 1.74 -2.40
CA GLY A 80 0.28 0.53 -2.12
C GLY A 80 1.36 0.72 -1.05
N PHE A 81 1.83 -0.39 -0.51
CA PHE A 81 2.95 -0.45 0.41
C PHE A 81 4.27 -0.57 -0.36
N CYS A 82 5.37 -0.24 0.30
CA CYS A 82 6.66 -0.68 -0.18
C CYS A 82 6.71 -2.21 -0.20
N PRO A 83 7.20 -2.82 -1.29
CA PRO A 83 7.45 -4.25 -1.29
C PRO A 83 8.44 -4.61 -0.18
N LEU A 84 8.39 -5.86 0.28
CA LEU A 84 9.38 -6.34 1.22
C LEU A 84 10.79 -6.23 0.60
N PRO A 85 11.77 -5.71 1.36
CA PRO A 85 13.15 -5.62 0.90
C PRO A 85 13.70 -6.98 0.47
N ALA A 86 14.25 -7.06 -0.74
CA ALA A 86 14.91 -8.26 -1.27
C ALA A 86 16.46 -8.12 -1.28
N GLY A 87 16.99 -7.07 -0.66
CA GLY A 87 18.39 -6.67 -0.83
C GLY A 87 18.58 -5.89 -2.14
N GLY A 88 19.55 -4.98 -2.16
CA GLY A 88 19.81 -4.12 -3.31
C GLY A 88 21.03 -3.22 -3.12
N SER A 89 21.24 -2.31 -4.07
CA SER A 89 22.31 -1.30 -3.97
C SER A 89 22.08 -0.38 -2.77
N CYS A 90 23.15 -0.03 -2.07
CA CYS A 90 23.17 0.90 -0.93
C CYS A 90 23.08 2.38 -1.34
N GLU A 91 22.79 2.65 -2.61
CA GLU A 91 22.61 4.00 -3.11
C GLU A 91 21.26 4.58 -2.67
N ARG A 92 21.23 5.88 -2.36
CA ARG A 92 20.01 6.62 -2.06
C ARG A 92 19.56 7.36 -3.31
N LYS A 93 18.71 6.71 -4.11
CA LYS A 93 18.19 7.27 -5.37
C LYS A 93 17.00 8.21 -5.17
N CYS A 94 16.38 8.19 -4.00
CA CYS A 94 15.26 9.04 -3.63
C CYS A 94 15.24 9.27 -2.12
N SER A 95 14.54 10.33 -1.68
CA SER A 95 14.31 10.63 -0.26
C SER A 95 12.82 10.67 0.10
N LYS A 96 11.93 10.89 -0.88
CA LYS A 96 10.48 10.99 -0.69
C LYS A 96 9.74 10.47 -1.90
N ASP A 97 8.51 9.99 -1.70
CA ASP A 97 7.68 9.44 -2.77
C ASP A 97 7.43 10.42 -3.92
N LEU A 98 7.41 11.73 -3.64
CA LEU A 98 7.21 12.78 -4.64
C LEU A 98 8.38 12.89 -5.63
N GLU A 99 9.57 12.42 -5.26
CA GLU A 99 10.71 12.35 -6.18
C GLU A 99 10.56 11.19 -7.18
N CYS A 100 9.66 10.25 -6.90
CA CYS A 100 9.37 9.13 -7.76
C CYS A 100 8.23 9.46 -8.75
N GLY A 101 8.28 8.84 -9.92
CA GLY A 101 7.20 8.94 -10.91
C GLY A 101 5.86 8.37 -10.43
N LYS A 102 4.80 8.56 -11.22
CA LYS A 102 3.44 8.08 -10.90
C LYS A 102 3.42 6.61 -10.43
N HIS A 103 2.67 6.33 -9.37
CA HIS A 103 2.51 5.00 -8.75
C HIS A 103 3.79 4.36 -8.18
N SER A 104 4.82 5.15 -7.94
CA SER A 104 6.07 4.69 -7.32
C SER A 104 6.28 5.35 -5.96
N LYS A 105 6.90 4.60 -5.07
CA LYS A 105 7.25 5.03 -3.71
C LYS A 105 8.75 4.91 -3.52
N CYS A 106 9.30 5.79 -2.70
CA CYS A 106 10.69 5.74 -2.32
C CYS A 106 10.89 4.68 -1.24
N CYS A 107 11.29 3.48 -1.66
CA CYS A 107 11.32 2.32 -0.80
C CYS A 107 12.73 1.92 -0.37
N PHE A 108 12.87 1.58 0.91
CA PHE A 108 14.06 0.92 1.40
C PHE A 108 14.17 -0.46 0.77
N ASN A 109 15.30 -0.75 0.13
CA ASN A 109 15.52 -2.02 -0.58
C ASN A 109 16.31 -3.04 0.24
N GLY A 110 16.64 -2.74 1.51
CA GLY A 110 17.47 -3.58 2.37
C GLY A 110 18.84 -2.98 2.69
N CYS A 111 19.27 -1.97 1.91
CA CYS A 111 20.46 -1.16 2.19
C CYS A 111 20.29 0.33 1.84
N GLY A 112 19.77 0.62 0.65
CA GLY A 112 19.56 1.97 0.12
C GLY A 112 18.07 2.29 -0.09
N TYR A 113 17.80 3.33 -0.86
CA TYR A 113 16.45 3.76 -1.21
C TYR A 113 16.28 3.87 -2.72
N GLU A 114 15.19 3.31 -3.23
CA GLU A 114 14.91 3.27 -4.65
C GLU A 114 13.41 3.46 -4.93
N CYS A 115 13.12 4.19 -6.01
CA CYS A 115 11.76 4.32 -6.50
C CYS A 115 11.29 2.99 -7.05
N THR A 116 10.37 2.34 -6.34
CA THR A 116 9.74 1.09 -6.78
C THR A 116 8.26 1.28 -6.95
N LYS A 117 7.67 0.45 -7.80
CA LYS A 117 6.22 0.37 -7.92
C LYS A 117 5.63 -0.06 -6.58
N ALA A 118 4.65 0.69 -6.13
CA ALA A 118 3.94 0.35 -4.91
C ALA A 118 3.17 -0.98 -5.07
N SER A 119 3.15 -1.79 -4.00
CA SER A 119 2.54 -3.12 -3.99
C SER A 119 1.41 -3.20 -2.97
N ASN A 120 0.33 -3.93 -3.30
CA ASN A 120 -0.71 -4.25 -2.32
C ASN A 120 -0.38 -5.49 -1.49
N THR A 121 0.86 -5.99 -1.55
CA THR A 121 1.29 -7.15 -0.76
C THR A 121 1.39 -6.77 0.70
N GLN A 122 0.45 -7.30 1.47
CA GLN A 122 0.45 -7.27 2.92
C GLN A 122 1.34 -8.40 3.44
N CYS A 123 1.82 -8.28 4.67
CA CYS A 123 2.58 -9.36 5.27
C CYS A 123 1.75 -10.64 5.45
N PRO A 124 2.37 -11.82 5.55
CA PRO A 124 1.63 -13.09 5.70
C PRO A 124 0.68 -13.12 6.90
N ASP A 125 1.03 -12.40 7.97
CA ASP A 125 0.24 -12.22 9.19
C ASP A 125 -0.86 -11.14 9.06
N GLY A 126 -1.00 -10.52 7.89
CA GLY A 126 -1.94 -9.43 7.63
C GLY A 126 -1.49 -8.07 8.19
N SER A 127 -0.31 -7.97 8.78
CA SER A 127 0.27 -6.69 9.17
C SER A 127 0.74 -5.89 7.95
N SER A 128 0.86 -4.58 8.11
CA SER A 128 1.42 -3.72 7.06
C SER A 128 2.94 -3.70 7.16
N PRO A 129 3.67 -3.79 6.03
CA PRO A 129 5.11 -3.59 6.05
C PRO A 129 5.43 -2.11 6.36
N VAL A 130 6.48 -1.89 7.14
CA VAL A 130 6.95 -0.55 7.52
C VAL A 130 8.27 -0.21 6.85
N GLN A 131 8.57 1.10 6.74
CA GLN A 131 9.86 1.57 6.23
C GLN A 131 10.81 1.87 7.39
N CYS A 132 11.79 1.00 7.57
CA CYS A 132 12.84 1.21 8.57
C CYS A 132 13.91 2.16 8.06
N LEU A 133 14.54 2.88 8.97
CA LEU A 133 15.69 3.74 8.67
C LEU A 133 16.98 2.93 8.52
N ILE A 134 17.13 1.87 9.31
CA ILE A 134 18.30 1.00 9.34
C ILE A 134 17.81 -0.45 9.30
N ASN A 135 18.57 -1.32 8.63
CA ASN A 135 18.30 -2.76 8.64
C ASN A 135 18.39 -3.28 10.09
N PRO A 136 17.32 -3.87 10.66
CA PRO A 136 17.29 -4.31 12.05
C PRO A 136 18.37 -5.37 12.35
N CYS A 137 18.77 -6.19 11.38
CA CYS A 137 19.86 -7.16 11.56
C CYS A 137 21.26 -6.54 11.69
N VAL A 138 21.43 -5.25 11.40
CA VAL A 138 22.71 -4.54 11.58
C VAL A 138 22.81 -3.88 12.95
N VAL A 139 21.67 -3.65 13.60
CA VAL A 139 21.58 -2.89 14.87
C VAL A 139 21.00 -3.72 16.02
N THR A 140 20.78 -5.01 15.79
CA THR A 140 20.23 -5.93 16.79
C THR A 140 21.04 -7.22 16.76
N ASP A 141 21.47 -7.65 17.95
CA ASP A 141 22.22 -8.89 18.16
C ASP A 141 21.39 -9.88 19.00
N CYS A 142 21.77 -11.16 18.96
CA CYS A 142 21.18 -12.23 19.76
C CYS A 142 22.24 -12.87 20.67
N PRO A 143 22.45 -12.37 21.90
CA PRO A 143 23.51 -12.87 22.79
C PRO A 143 23.36 -14.35 23.16
N ALA A 144 22.12 -14.84 23.25
CA ALA A 144 21.83 -16.25 23.53
C ALA A 144 22.29 -17.19 22.41
N PHE A 145 22.31 -16.70 21.16
CA PHE A 145 22.68 -17.47 19.98
C PHE A 145 23.59 -16.63 19.07
N PRO A 146 24.89 -16.46 19.42
CA PRO A 146 25.79 -15.56 18.70
C PRO A 146 26.06 -15.98 17.25
N ASN A 147 25.83 -17.25 16.92
CA ASN A 147 25.97 -17.80 15.56
C ASN A 147 24.62 -17.89 14.82
N ALA A 148 23.53 -17.35 15.37
CA ALA A 148 22.24 -17.36 14.70
C ALA A 148 22.28 -16.50 13.43
N THR A 149 21.61 -16.97 12.39
CA THR A 149 21.38 -16.18 11.18
C THR A 149 20.26 -15.18 11.45
N CYS A 150 20.52 -13.89 11.26
CA CYS A 150 19.48 -12.87 11.35
C CYS A 150 18.78 -12.64 10.02
N LEU A 151 17.45 -12.57 10.05
CA LEU A 151 16.61 -12.12 8.95
C LEU A 151 15.79 -10.89 9.37
N ALA A 152 15.88 -9.84 8.56
CA ALA A 152 15.13 -8.63 8.81
C ALA A 152 13.66 -8.84 8.50
N ASN A 153 12.80 -8.49 9.44
CA ASN A 153 11.36 -8.60 9.34
C ASN A 153 10.72 -7.22 9.48
N TYR A 154 10.19 -6.72 8.37
CA TYR A 154 9.59 -5.39 8.24
C TYR A 154 8.07 -5.40 8.49
N CYS A 155 7.51 -6.55 8.87
CA CYS A 155 6.08 -6.73 9.09
C CYS A 155 5.68 -6.22 10.48
N GLY A 156 4.78 -5.23 10.51
CA GLY A 156 4.30 -4.62 11.75
C GLY A 156 5.33 -3.79 12.53
N GLY A 157 6.61 -3.80 12.14
CA GLY A 157 7.69 -3.12 12.82
C GLY A 157 9.05 -3.39 12.17
N CYS A 158 10.12 -2.82 12.74
CA CYS A 158 11.50 -3.06 12.35
C CYS A 158 12.10 -4.17 13.22
N ASN A 159 11.84 -5.43 12.88
CA ASN A 159 12.18 -6.57 13.71
C ASN A 159 13.38 -7.35 13.15
N ALA A 160 14.17 -7.94 14.03
CA ALA A 160 15.24 -8.89 13.68
C ALA A 160 14.82 -10.29 14.16
N ASP A 161 14.59 -11.20 13.22
CA ASP A 161 14.26 -12.59 13.53
C ASP A 161 15.53 -13.44 13.42
N PHE A 162 15.88 -14.16 14.48
CA PHE A 162 17.11 -14.96 14.54
C PHE A 162 16.81 -16.45 14.39
N PHE A 163 17.65 -17.16 13.65
CA PHE A 163 17.46 -18.57 13.30
C PHE A 163 18.71 -19.40 13.56
N VAL A 164 18.52 -20.59 14.15
CA VAL A 164 19.55 -21.62 14.30
C VAL A 164 19.07 -22.87 13.57
N ASN A 165 19.87 -23.39 12.63
CA ASN A 165 19.48 -24.53 11.78
C ASN A 165 18.10 -24.36 11.10
N GLY A 166 17.75 -23.12 10.74
CA GLY A 166 16.47 -22.78 10.11
C GLY A 166 15.27 -22.65 11.05
N GLN A 167 15.43 -22.87 12.36
CA GLN A 167 14.38 -22.67 13.36
C GLN A 167 14.53 -21.31 14.04
N LYS A 168 13.42 -20.56 14.15
CA LYS A 168 13.41 -19.27 14.85
C LYS A 168 13.68 -19.49 16.34
N VAL A 169 14.62 -18.72 16.90
CA VAL A 169 14.98 -18.74 18.31
C VAL A 169 14.54 -17.45 19.00
N GLU A 170 14.25 -17.55 20.29
CA GLU A 170 13.97 -16.39 21.14
C GLU A 170 15.28 -15.87 21.74
N CYS A 171 15.54 -14.57 21.52
CA CYS A 171 16.76 -13.91 21.98
C CYS A 171 16.59 -13.17 23.32
N SER A 172 15.43 -13.34 23.95
CA SER A 172 15.14 -12.84 25.29
C SER A 172 16.16 -13.42 26.28
N MET A 173 16.99 -12.57 26.86
CA MET A 173 17.76 -12.94 28.04
C MET A 173 16.75 -13.23 29.15
N GLU A 174 16.60 -14.50 29.57
CA GLU A 174 16.05 -14.76 30.90
C GLU A 174 17.09 -14.27 31.90
N THR A 175 16.87 -13.06 32.42
CA THR A 175 17.48 -12.56 33.66
C THR A 175 16.37 -12.28 34.65
#